data_AF-A0A968Z5D7-F1
#
_entry.id   AF-A0A968Z5D7-F1
#
_cell.length_a   1.000
_cell.length_b   1.000
_cell.length_c   1.000
_cell.angle_alpha   90.00
_cell.angle_beta   90.00
_cell.angle_gamma   90.00
#
_symmetry.space_group_name_H-M   'P 1'
#
loop_
_entity.id
_entity.type
_entity.pdbx_description
1 polymer ?
#
loop_
_entity_poly.entity_id
_entity_poly.type
_entity_poly.pdbx_seq_one_letter_code
_entity_poly.pdbx_strand_id
1 'polypeptide(L)'
;MPYVQLFTGLRGVGTYYTDSSFQQTLAGTVGIDMQFGHFSRPYLDYTHINLAYSEDLISGDQSPFLFDRNVDQQQISAGILQQIYGPFRAGIQTSYNLDTGDPINLDFILEYSRRTYGLVLRFNSTQNSGFVGFRLSNFDYTGNPGPLEGGSRRVVGGVVQ
;
A
#
# COMPACT_ATOMS: atom_id res chain seq x y z
N MET A 1 5.41 2.97 17.90
CA MET A 1 6.62 3.73 18.24
C MET A 1 7.24 4.21 16.93
N PRO A 2 7.89 5.39 16.90
CA PRO A 2 8.70 5.84 15.79
C PRO A 2 9.73 4.80 15.41
N TYR A 3 10.03 4.72 14.12
CA TYR A 3 11.04 3.80 13.62
C TYR A 3 11.68 4.35 12.35
N VAL A 4 12.86 3.81 12.07
CA VAL A 4 13.54 3.93 10.80
C VAL A 4 13.94 2.51 10.42
N GLN A 5 13.53 2.06 9.25
CA GLN A 5 13.77 0.71 8.77
C GLN A 5 14.32 0.77 7.36
N LEU A 6 15.43 0.06 7.15
CA LEU A 6 15.88 -0.30 5.81
C LEU A 6 15.15 -1.57 5.38
N PHE A 7 14.66 -1.61 4.14
CA PHE A 7 14.10 -2.81 3.54
C PHE A 7 14.71 -3.06 2.17
N THR A 8 14.75 -4.34 1.82
CA THR A 8 15.15 -4.81 0.49
C THR A 8 14.12 -5.80 -0.02
N GLY A 9 13.87 -5.81 -1.32
CA GLY A 9 12.92 -6.70 -1.98
C GLY A 9 13.51 -7.25 -3.27
N LEU A 10 13.05 -8.44 -3.65
CA LEU A 10 13.35 -9.06 -4.93
C LEU A 10 12.03 -9.55 -5.52
N ARG A 11 11.74 -9.18 -6.77
CA ARG A 11 10.51 -9.56 -7.49
C ARG A 11 10.88 -10.23 -8.80
N GLY A 12 10.52 -11.50 -8.94
CA GLY A 12 10.61 -12.24 -10.20
C GLY A 12 9.24 -12.36 -10.86
N VAL A 13 9.15 -12.12 -12.16
CA VAL A 13 7.97 -12.37 -12.99
C VAL A 13 8.39 -13.26 -14.15
N GLY A 14 7.65 -14.35 -14.39
CA GLY A 14 7.85 -15.23 -15.54
C GLY A 14 6.53 -15.39 -16.30
N THR A 15 6.56 -15.12 -17.59
CA THR A 15 5.41 -15.21 -18.48
C THR A 15 5.69 -16.23 -19.57
N TYR A 16 4.75 -17.15 -19.79
CA TYR A 16 4.83 -18.15 -20.85
C TYR A 16 3.69 -17.90 -21.83
N TYR A 17 4.03 -17.76 -23.12
CA TYR A 17 3.07 -17.44 -24.17
C TYR A 17 2.68 -18.67 -24.97
N THR A 18 1.50 -18.62 -25.58
CA THR A 18 0.94 -19.70 -26.41
C THR A 18 1.82 -20.02 -27.63
N ASP A 19 2.62 -19.06 -28.08
CA ASP A 19 3.59 -19.23 -29.17
C ASP A 19 4.93 -19.85 -28.73
N SER A 20 4.98 -20.41 -27.51
CA SER A 20 6.15 -21.01 -26.86
C SER A 20 7.29 -20.05 -26.51
N SER A 21 7.06 -18.73 -26.59
CA SER A 21 8.00 -17.75 -26.05
C SER A 21 7.92 -17.68 -24.52
N PHE A 22 9.07 -17.43 -23.88
CA PHE A 22 9.19 -17.26 -22.44
C PHE A 22 9.86 -15.92 -22.13
N GLN A 23 9.20 -15.12 -21.30
CA GLN A 23 9.71 -13.85 -20.80
C GLN A 23 9.95 -13.95 -19.31
N GLN A 24 11.09 -13.44 -18.85
CA GLN A 24 11.42 -13.35 -17.44
C GLN A 24 11.87 -11.95 -17.10
N THR A 25 11.47 -11.46 -15.93
CA THR A 25 11.96 -10.21 -15.36
C THR A 25 12.33 -10.45 -13.90
N LEU A 26 13.49 -9.93 -13.48
CA LEU A 26 13.91 -9.93 -12.08
C LEU A 26 14.19 -8.48 -11.68
N ALA A 27 13.45 -7.97 -10.70
CA ALA A 27 13.63 -6.63 -10.15
C ALA A 27 14.16 -6.69 -8.72
N GLY A 28 15.12 -5.83 -8.41
CA GLY A 28 15.61 -5.59 -7.06
C GLY A 28 15.09 -4.25 -6.54
N THR A 29 14.76 -4.19 -5.25
CA THR A 29 14.32 -2.97 -4.58
C THR A 29 15.11 -2.78 -3.29
N VAL A 30 15.53 -1.54 -3.02
CA VAL A 30 16.07 -1.12 -1.73
C VAL A 30 15.36 0.16 -1.31
N GLY A 31 15.00 0.26 -0.04
CA GLY A 31 14.31 1.44 0.45
C GLY A 31 14.46 1.65 1.93
N ILE A 32 14.05 2.84 2.35
CA ILE A 32 13.97 3.26 3.73
C ILE A 32 12.54 3.67 4.03
N ASP A 33 12.03 3.20 5.16
CA ASP A 33 10.72 3.56 5.70
C ASP A 33 10.92 4.18 7.07
N MET A 34 10.30 5.34 7.28
CA MET A 34 10.46 6.14 8.47
C MET A 34 9.11 6.57 9.01
N GLN A 35 8.89 6.35 10.29
CA GLN A 35 7.75 6.88 11.00
C GLN A 35 8.24 7.75 12.16
N PHE A 36 7.77 8.99 12.19
CA PHE A 36 7.96 9.93 13.29
C PHE A 36 6.64 10.15 14.01
N GLY A 37 6.71 10.25 15.34
CA GLY A 37 5.54 10.52 16.19
C GLY A 37 4.69 9.28 16.51
N HIS A 38 3.64 9.51 17.30
CA HIS A 38 2.86 8.45 17.95
C HIS A 38 1.33 8.60 17.78
N PHE A 39 0.85 9.57 16.99
CA PHE A 39 -0.58 9.83 16.78
C PHE A 39 -1.34 10.03 18.11
N SER A 40 -0.66 10.63 19.09
CA SER A 40 -1.13 10.83 20.46
C SER A 40 -1.66 12.25 20.68
N ARG A 41 -1.10 13.23 19.96
CA ARG A 41 -1.53 14.64 20.01
C ARG A 41 -2.51 14.95 18.88
N PRO A 42 -3.34 15.99 19.04
CA PRO A 42 -4.39 16.30 18.09
C PRO A 42 -3.88 16.88 16.76
N TYR A 43 -2.64 17.31 16.62
CA TYR A 43 -2.12 17.85 15.36
C TYR A 43 -0.62 17.58 15.22
N LEU A 44 -0.19 17.40 13.96
CA LEU A 44 1.23 17.30 13.55
C LEU A 44 2.10 16.33 14.40
N ASP A 45 1.52 15.25 14.92
CA ASP A 45 2.22 14.27 15.78
C ASP A 45 2.46 12.93 15.08
N TYR A 46 2.31 12.91 13.77
CA TYR A 46 2.63 11.76 12.95
C TYR A 46 3.07 12.21 11.58
N THR A 47 4.22 11.71 11.18
CA THR A 47 4.77 11.87 9.83
C THR A 47 5.33 10.52 9.42
N HIS A 48 4.90 10.03 8.26
CA HIS A 48 5.46 8.84 7.64
C HIS A 48 6.16 9.25 6.36
N ILE A 49 7.38 8.76 6.15
CA ILE A 49 8.20 9.05 4.98
C ILE A 49 8.72 7.72 4.47
N ASN A 50 8.62 7.50 3.17
CA ASN A 50 9.24 6.38 2.50
C ASN A 50 10.03 6.86 1.28
N LEU A 51 11.14 6.17 1.01
CA LEU A 51 11.94 6.36 -0.19
C LEU A 51 12.42 4.98 -0.63
N ALA A 52 12.17 4.63 -1.89
CA ALA A 52 12.59 3.35 -2.45
C ALA A 52 13.15 3.53 -3.85
N TYR A 53 14.23 2.82 -4.12
CA TYR A 53 14.82 2.64 -5.43
C TYR A 53 14.58 1.20 -5.90
N SER A 54 14.16 1.04 -7.14
CA SER A 54 13.94 -0.25 -7.77
C SER A 54 14.55 -0.28 -9.16
N GLU A 55 15.13 -1.41 -9.54
CA GLU A 55 15.77 -1.62 -10.83
C GLU A 55 15.51 -3.04 -11.32
N ASP A 56 15.28 -3.19 -12.62
CA ASP A 56 15.24 -4.49 -13.29
C ASP A 56 16.67 -5.03 -13.46
N LEU A 57 17.03 -6.05 -12.67
CA LEU A 57 18.33 -6.73 -12.68
C LEU A 57 18.48 -7.72 -13.83
N ILE A 58 17.35 -8.28 -14.30
CA ILE A 58 17.28 -9.16 -15.47
C ILE A 58 16.03 -8.78 -16.24
N SER A 59 16.20 -8.36 -17.48
CA SER A 59 15.13 -8.11 -18.45
C SER A 59 15.26 -9.12 -19.60
N GLY A 60 14.29 -10.03 -19.71
CA GLY A 60 14.25 -11.01 -20.79
C GLY A 60 13.74 -10.37 -22.08
N ASP A 61 14.65 -10.07 -23.01
CA ASP A 61 14.37 -9.38 -24.28
C ASP A 61 13.67 -10.28 -25.34
N GLN A 62 13.01 -11.36 -24.90
CA GLN A 62 12.45 -12.41 -25.76
C GLN A 62 10.95 -12.22 -26.05
N SER A 63 10.36 -11.10 -25.65
CA SER A 63 8.96 -10.83 -25.99
C SER A 63 8.81 -10.66 -27.51
N PRO A 64 7.92 -11.44 -28.17
CA PRO A 64 7.63 -11.31 -29.60
C PRO A 64 6.86 -10.02 -29.93
N PHE A 65 6.39 -9.30 -28.91
CA PHE A 65 5.65 -8.07 -29.04
C PHE A 65 6.46 -6.87 -28.54
N LEU A 66 6.67 -5.89 -29.42
CA LEU A 66 7.41 -4.66 -29.10
C LEU A 66 6.77 -3.83 -27.97
N PHE A 67 5.47 -4.00 -27.71
CA PHE A 67 4.75 -3.31 -26.65
C PHE A 67 4.94 -3.94 -25.25
N ASP A 68 5.54 -5.13 -25.17
CA ASP A 68 5.69 -5.93 -23.94
C ASP A 68 7.18 -6.17 -23.59
N ARG A 69 8.08 -5.44 -24.25
CA ARG A 69 9.50 -5.40 -23.85
C ARG A 69 9.62 -4.53 -22.62
N ASN A 70 9.99 -5.14 -21.50
CA ASN A 70 10.49 -4.41 -20.34
C ASN A 70 11.91 -3.94 -20.68
N VAL A 71 12.01 -2.69 -21.14
CA VAL A 71 13.28 -1.94 -21.14
C VAL A 71 13.72 -1.82 -19.70
N ASP A 72 15.03 -1.97 -19.44
CA ASP A 72 15.64 -1.79 -18.11
C ASP A 72 15.04 -0.54 -17.45
N GLN A 73 14.19 -0.76 -16.45
CA GLN A 73 13.45 0.31 -15.79
C GLN A 73 14.08 0.58 -14.43
N GLN A 74 14.70 1.75 -14.31
CA GLN A 74 15.12 2.30 -13.03
C GLN A 74 14.03 3.22 -12.50
N GLN A 75 13.53 2.93 -11.32
CA GLN A 75 12.49 3.71 -10.66
C GLN A 75 12.95 4.20 -9.30
N ILE A 76 12.73 5.48 -9.03
CA ILE A 76 12.75 6.03 -7.67
C ILE A 76 11.34 6.38 -7.25
N SER A 77 10.99 6.08 -6.01
CA SER A 77 9.70 6.44 -5.41
C SER A 77 9.91 7.08 -4.06
N ALA A 78 9.14 8.12 -3.78
CA ALA A 78 9.20 8.85 -2.53
C ALA A 78 7.78 9.20 -2.08
N GLY A 79 7.53 9.12 -0.78
CA GLY A 79 6.24 9.43 -0.20
C GLY A 79 6.36 10.12 1.14
N ILE A 80 5.41 11.02 1.41
CA ILE A 80 5.21 11.62 2.73
C ILE A 80 3.73 11.60 3.07
N LEU A 81 3.40 11.19 4.29
CA LEU A 81 2.06 11.21 4.85
C LEU A 81 2.08 11.88 6.23
N GLN A 82 1.40 13.02 6.33
CA GLN A 82 1.39 13.89 7.49
C GLN A 82 0.01 13.86 8.17
N GLN A 83 -0.01 13.71 9.50
CA GLN A 83 -1.21 13.99 10.28
C GLN A 83 -1.46 15.49 10.31
N ILE A 84 -2.64 15.90 9.85
CA ILE A 84 -3.07 17.30 9.90
C ILE A 84 -3.73 17.56 11.25
N TYR A 85 -4.85 16.88 11.52
CA TYR A 85 -5.62 17.06 12.73
C TYR A 85 -6.45 15.82 13.08
N GLY A 86 -6.38 15.40 14.34
CA GLY A 86 -7.08 14.25 14.88
C GLY A 86 -6.88 13.02 13.99
N PRO A 87 -7.95 12.40 13.46
CA PRO A 87 -7.88 11.21 12.61
C PRO A 87 -7.48 11.49 11.15
N PHE A 88 -7.33 12.75 10.74
CA PHE A 88 -7.04 13.11 9.35
C PHE A 88 -5.54 13.13 9.05
N ARG A 89 -5.17 12.49 7.95
CA ARG A 89 -3.82 12.53 7.37
C ARG A 89 -3.90 12.89 5.90
N ALA A 90 -2.93 13.64 5.41
CA ALA A 90 -2.78 13.90 3.99
C ALA A 90 -1.34 13.65 3.57
N GLY A 91 -1.16 13.19 2.34
CA GLY A 91 0.13 12.80 1.83
C GLY A 91 0.23 12.93 0.33
N ILE A 92 1.47 12.87 -0.13
CA ILE A 92 1.81 12.82 -1.54
C ILE A 92 2.78 11.66 -1.70
N GLN A 93 2.57 10.86 -2.73
CA GLN A 93 3.49 9.82 -3.15
C GLN A 93 3.78 9.99 -4.63
N THR A 94 5.04 9.90 -5.00
CA THR A 94 5.47 10.06 -6.39
C THR A 94 6.51 9.02 -6.75
N SER A 95 6.52 8.64 -8.01
CA SER A 95 7.56 7.78 -8.56
C SER A 95 7.98 8.28 -9.94
N TYR A 96 9.27 8.24 -10.21
CA TYR A 96 9.90 8.69 -11.44
C TYR A 96 10.71 7.56 -12.06
N ASN A 97 10.70 7.50 -13.39
CA ASN A 97 11.63 6.70 -14.16
C ASN A 97 12.96 7.48 -14.25
N LEU A 98 14.08 6.89 -13.86
CA LEU A 98 15.38 7.54 -13.89
C LEU A 98 16.03 7.53 -15.28
N ASP A 99 15.60 6.62 -16.16
CA ASP A 99 16.12 6.51 -17.53
C ASP A 99 15.50 7.58 -18.43
N THR A 100 14.17 7.76 -18.37
CA THR A 100 13.47 8.77 -19.17
C THR A 100 13.28 10.11 -18.45
N GLY A 101 13.35 10.13 -17.12
CA GLY A 101 13.04 11.29 -16.30
C GLY A 101 11.53 11.57 -16.16
N ASP A 102 10.68 10.71 -16.71
CA ASP A 102 9.24 10.93 -16.70
C ASP A 102 8.60 10.53 -15.36
N PRO A 103 7.57 11.26 -14.90
CA PRO A 103 6.79 10.86 -13.74
C PRO A 103 5.99 9.60 -14.08
N ILE A 104 6.29 8.50 -13.39
CA ILE A 104 5.52 7.25 -13.47
C ILE A 104 4.19 7.43 -12.75
N ASN A 105 4.20 8.04 -11.56
CA ASN A 105 3.00 8.30 -10.77
C ASN A 105 3.14 9.54 -9.90
N LEU A 106 2.01 10.22 -9.67
CA LEU A 106 1.84 11.27 -8.68
C LEU A 106 0.49 11.09 -7.99
N ASP A 107 0.51 10.54 -6.78
CA ASP A 107 -0.64 10.24 -5.95
C ASP A 107 -0.81 11.28 -4.84
N PHE A 108 -1.99 11.90 -4.78
CA PHE A 108 -2.46 12.68 -3.63
C PHE A 108 -3.32 11.78 -2.75
N ILE A 109 -3.03 11.73 -1.46
CA ILE A 109 -3.65 10.82 -0.50
C ILE A 109 -4.32 11.64 0.60
N LEU A 110 -5.58 11.32 0.90
CA LEU A 110 -6.30 11.83 2.06
C LEU A 110 -6.88 10.65 2.83
N GLU A 111 -6.60 10.58 4.13
CA GLU A 111 -7.04 9.49 4.98
C GLU A 111 -7.76 9.99 6.21
N TYR A 112 -8.79 9.25 6.58
CA TYR A 112 -9.46 9.37 7.86
C TYR A 112 -9.34 8.04 8.59
N SER A 113 -8.58 8.00 9.67
CA SER A 113 -8.31 6.75 10.40
C SER A 113 -8.79 6.82 11.84
N ARG A 114 -9.72 5.94 12.19
CA ARG A 114 -10.14 5.67 13.58
C ARG A 114 -9.82 4.21 13.95
N ARG A 115 -10.10 3.86 15.22
CA ARG A 115 -9.81 2.54 15.79
C ARG A 115 -10.56 1.39 15.09
N THR A 116 -11.82 1.60 14.72
CA THR A 116 -12.68 0.54 14.17
C THR A 116 -12.98 0.69 12.68
N TYR A 117 -12.66 1.84 12.09
CA TYR A 117 -12.87 2.08 10.67
C TYR A 117 -11.91 3.13 10.12
N GLY A 118 -11.76 3.15 8.81
CA GLY A 118 -11.03 4.18 8.09
C GLY A 118 -11.51 4.34 6.65
N LEU A 119 -11.28 5.52 6.11
CA LEU A 119 -11.54 5.89 4.72
C LEU A 119 -10.23 6.41 4.12
N VAL A 120 -9.93 5.96 2.91
CA VAL A 120 -8.78 6.42 2.12
C VAL A 120 -9.29 6.92 0.78
N LEU A 121 -8.93 8.15 0.45
CA LEU A 121 -9.10 8.73 -0.88
C LEU A 121 -7.71 8.90 -1.48
N ARG A 122 -7.54 8.44 -2.72
CA ARG A 122 -6.30 8.62 -3.48
C ARG A 122 -6.64 9.12 -4.87
N PHE A 123 -5.90 10.10 -5.36
CA PHE A 123 -6.02 10.61 -6.72
C PHE A 123 -4.65 10.60 -7.39
N ASN A 124 -4.54 9.88 -8.50
CA ASN A 124 -3.35 9.80 -9.30
C ASN A 124 -3.44 10.82 -10.45
N SER A 125 -2.62 11.87 -10.40
CA SER A 125 -2.63 12.95 -11.38
C SER A 125 -2.02 12.54 -12.72
N THR A 126 -1.08 11.58 -12.74
CA THR A 126 -0.44 11.11 -13.98
C THR A 126 -1.41 10.27 -14.80
N GLN A 127 -2.14 9.36 -14.16
CA GLN A 127 -3.09 8.45 -14.80
C GLN A 127 -4.53 9.00 -14.83
N ASN A 128 -4.76 10.17 -14.24
CA ASN A 128 -6.08 10.79 -14.07
C ASN A 128 -7.13 9.82 -13.49
N SER A 129 -6.73 9.06 -12.48
CA SER A 129 -7.54 8.00 -11.89
C SER A 129 -7.67 8.19 -10.37
N GLY A 130 -8.76 7.70 -9.81
CA GLY A 130 -9.07 7.85 -8.39
C GLY A 130 -9.32 6.50 -7.72
N PHE A 131 -9.06 6.43 -6.42
CA PHE A 131 -9.34 5.29 -5.59
C PHE A 131 -10.04 5.73 -4.30
N VAL A 132 -11.07 4.98 -3.93
CA VAL A 132 -11.78 5.11 -2.66
C VAL A 132 -11.73 3.76 -1.96
N GLY A 133 -11.11 3.74 -0.79
CA GLY A 133 -10.95 2.54 0.03
C GLY A 133 -11.63 2.72 1.38
N PHE A 134 -12.39 1.71 1.79
CA PHE A 134 -12.96 1.63 3.12
C PHE A 134 -12.34 0.47 3.88
N ARG A 135 -11.91 0.73 5.11
CA ARG A 135 -11.38 -0.28 6.02
C ARG A 135 -12.30 -0.36 7.23
N LEU A 136 -12.75 -1.57 7.55
CA LEU A 136 -13.32 -1.89 8.85
C LEU A 136 -12.31 -2.71 9.64
N SER A 137 -12.30 -2.56 10.95
CA SER A 137 -11.35 -3.20 11.84
C SER A 137 -12.08 -3.69 13.09
N ASN A 138 -11.43 -4.58 13.84
CA ASN A 138 -11.96 -5.13 15.09
C ASN A 138 -13.18 -6.07 14.89
N PHE A 139 -13.09 -6.96 13.90
CA PHE A 139 -14.05 -8.05 13.70
C PHE A 139 -13.76 -9.27 14.58
N ASP A 140 -12.71 -9.23 15.39
CA ASP A 140 -12.26 -10.32 16.26
C ASP A 140 -13.12 -10.48 17.52
N TYR A 141 -14.42 -10.17 17.44
CA TYR A 141 -15.37 -10.50 18.48
C TYR A 141 -15.61 -12.01 18.47
N THR A 142 -14.80 -12.74 19.23
CA THR A 142 -14.91 -14.20 19.35
C THR A 142 -16.08 -14.65 20.21
N GLY A 143 -16.84 -13.72 20.82
CA GLY A 143 -17.91 -14.03 21.75
C GLY A 143 -17.39 -14.85 22.92
N ASN A 144 -17.24 -14.25 24.09
CA ASN A 144 -17.28 -15.07 25.29
C ASN A 144 -18.74 -15.13 25.72
N PRO A 145 -19.56 -16.10 25.26
CA PRO A 145 -20.74 -16.44 26.03
C PRO A 145 -20.16 -16.95 27.34
N GLY A 146 -20.20 -16.13 28.40
CA GLY A 146 -19.79 -16.58 29.72
C GLY A 146 -20.39 -17.97 30.01
N PRO A 147 -19.76 -18.77 30.89
CA PRO A 147 -20.18 -20.14 31.15
C PRO A 147 -21.70 -20.24 31.20
N LEU A 148 -22.25 -21.16 30.39
CA LEU A 148 -23.68 -21.42 30.30
C LEU A 148 -24.19 -21.91 31.66
N GLU A 149 -24.40 -21.00 32.60
CA GLU A 149 -25.15 -21.25 33.81
C GLU A 149 -26.63 -21.32 33.42
N GLY A 150 -27.05 -22.51 33.00
CA GLY A 150 -28.46 -22.90 32.97
C GLY A 150 -29.20 -22.68 31.65
N GLY A 151 -29.15 -23.69 30.78
CA GLY A 151 -30.18 -23.93 29.76
C GLY A 151 -29.91 -23.29 28.39
N SER A 152 -29.99 -24.10 27.33
CA SER A 152 -29.79 -23.68 25.95
C SER A 152 -30.77 -22.54 25.58
N ARG A 153 -30.25 -21.34 25.32
CA ARG A 153 -31.02 -20.28 24.65
C ARG A 153 -30.56 -20.17 23.20
N ARG A 154 -31.44 -20.54 22.29
CA ARG A 154 -31.25 -20.38 20.84
C ARG A 154 -31.61 -18.93 20.48
N VAL A 155 -30.62 -18.14 20.07
CA VAL A 155 -30.85 -16.78 19.58
C VAL A 155 -31.29 -16.87 18.12
N VAL A 156 -32.53 -16.47 17.83
CA VAL A 156 -33.05 -16.27 16.47
C VAL A 156 -33.50 -14.82 16.37
N GLY A 157 -32.90 -14.04 15.47
CA GLY A 157 -33.49 -12.76 15.02
C GLY A 157 -33.09 -11.48 15.77
N GLY A 158 -32.08 -11.49 16.66
CA GLY A 158 -31.41 -10.25 17.08
C GLY A 158 -32.26 -9.23 17.85
N VAL A 159 -33.23 -9.65 18.66
CA VAL A 159 -33.81 -8.84 19.74
C VAL A 159 -33.90 -9.70 20.99
N VAL A 160 -33.31 -9.22 22.08
CA VAL A 160 -33.36 -9.88 23.39
C VAL A 160 -34.69 -9.49 24.05
N GLN A 161 -35.50 -10.46 24.45
CA GLN A 161 -36.60 -10.27 25.40
C GLN A 161 -36.24 -10.95 26.72
#